data_AF-A0A4Q5CA59-F1
#
_entry.id   AF-A0A4Q5CA59-F1
#
_cell.length_a   1.000
_cell.length_b   1.000
_cell.length_c   1.000
_cell.angle_alpha   90.00
_cell.angle_beta   90.00
_cell.angle_gamma   90.00
#
_symmetry.space_group_name_H-M   'P 1'
#
loop_
_entity.id
_entity.type
_entity.pdbx_description
1 polymer ?
#
loop_
_entity_poly.entity_id
_entity_poly.type
_entity_poly.pdbx_seq_one_letter_code
_entity_poly.pdbx_strand_id
1 'polypeptide(L)' 'MQDVRNIIDQLGLSEKAKRIFAWKFFAGESFADWPGPENRKELYETYKSVFNAVMDKKDGRLLL' A
#
# COMPACT_ATOMS: atom_id res chain seq x y z
N MET A 1 -1.50 -12.03 6.27
CA MET A 1 -0.49 -10.96 6.36
C MET A 1 0.72 -11.25 5.47
N GLN A 2 1.31 -12.45 5.53
CA GLN A 2 2.47 -12.81 4.70
C GLN A 2 2.22 -12.68 3.19
N ASP A 3 1.02 -13.03 2.71
CA ASP A 3 0.68 -12.93 1.29
C ASP A 3 0.70 -11.50 0.76
N VAL A 4 0.22 -10.53 1.56
CA VAL A 4 0.21 -9.11 1.17
C VAL A 4 1.63 -8.56 1.11
N ARG A 5 2.51 -8.95 2.05
CA ARG A 5 3.93 -8.56 2.01
C ARG A 5 4.63 -9.11 0.77
N ASN A 6 4.44 -10.40 0.48
CA ASN A 6 4.99 -11.03 -0.71
C ASN A 6 4.47 -10.40 -2.00
N ILE A 7 3.20 -10.00 -2.06
CA ILE A 7 2.63 -9.29 -3.22
C ILE A 7 3.26 -7.91 -3.36
N ILE A 8 3.40 -7.14 -2.28
CA ILE A 8 4.04 -5.81 -2.28
C ILE A 8 5.48 -5.89 -2.80
N ASP A 9 6.24 -6.90 -2.38
CA ASP A 9 7.61 -7.11 -2.85
C ASP A 9 7.66 -7.44 -4.35
N GLN A 10 6.65 -8.14 -4.87
CA GLN A 10 6.52 -8.45 -6.30
C GLN A 10 6.02 -7.28 -7.15
N LEU A 11 5.35 -6.29 -6.56
CA LEU A 11 4.80 -5.14 -7.29
C LEU A 11 5.86 -4.08 -7.66
N GLY A 12 7.12 -4.22 -7.20
CA GLY A 12 8.20 -3.30 -7.56
C GLY A 12 7.94 -1.85 -7.12
N LEU A 13 7.17 -1.66 -6.05
CA LEU A 13 6.73 -0.35 -5.57
C LEU A 13 7.91 0.48 -5.06
N SER A 14 7.80 1.81 -5.18
CA SER A 14 8.77 2.72 -4.56
C SER A 14 8.75 2.60 -3.03
N GLU A 15 9.88 2.85 -2.38
CA GLU A 15 9.99 2.81 -0.92
C GLU A 15 8.99 3.75 -0.23
N LYS A 16 8.72 4.90 -0.85
CA LYS A 16 7.67 5.82 -0.43
C LYS A 16 6.29 5.17 -0.43
N ALA A 17 5.90 4.52 -1.52
CA ALA A 17 4.61 3.86 -1.63
C ALA A 17 4.46 2.70 -0.63
N LYS A 18 5.53 1.91 -0.43
CA LYS A 18 5.57 0.85 0.59
C LYS A 18 5.36 1.41 1.99
N ARG A 19 6.04 2.51 2.34
CA ARG A 19 5.94 3.15 3.65
C ARG A 19 4.54 3.72 3.91
N ILE A 20 3.96 4.41 2.93
CA ILE A 20 2.60 4.95 3.02
C ILE A 20 1.57 3.84 3.19
N PHE A 21 1.68 2.76 2.40
CA PHE A 21 0.79 1.62 2.52
C PHE A 21 0.94 0.94 3.89
N ALA A 22 2.17 0.70 4.34
CA ALA A 22 2.44 0.04 5.62
C ALA A 22 1.92 0.83 6.82
N TRP A 23 2.04 2.15 6.80
CA TRP A 23 1.52 3.04 7.84
C TRP A 23 0.03 2.86 8.04
N LYS A 24 -0.74 2.88 6.95
CA LYS A 24 -2.20 2.78 7.04
C LYS A 24 -2.69 1.35 7.23
N PHE A 25 -2.10 0.40 6.49
CA PHE A 25 -2.59 -0.98 6.41
C PHE A 25 -2.04 -1.88 7.52
N PHE A 26 -0.74 -1.77 7.85
CA PHE A 26 -0.10 -2.64 8.84
C PHE A 26 -0.05 -2.01 10.23
N ALA A 27 0.24 -0.71 10.33
CA ALA A 27 0.29 -0.03 11.63
C ALA A 27 -1.08 0.50 12.09
N GLY A 28 -2.04 0.65 11.15
CA GLY A 28 -3.39 1.16 11.47
C GLY A 28 -3.42 2.67 11.76
N GLU A 29 -2.33 3.37 11.50
CA GLU A 29 -2.15 4.78 11.85
C GLU A 29 -2.99 5.72 10.95
N SER A 30 -3.22 6.93 11.43
CA SER A 30 -3.89 7.97 10.63
C SER A 30 -2.91 8.67 9.70
N PHE A 31 -3.38 9.09 8.52
CA PHE A 31 -2.61 10.02 7.67
C PHE A 31 -2.56 11.44 8.24
N ALA A 32 -3.34 11.73 9.29
CA ALA A 32 -3.19 12.98 10.03
C ALA A 32 -1.84 13.06 10.77
N ASP A 33 -1.31 11.92 11.20
CA ASP A 33 -0.07 11.80 11.99
C ASP A 33 1.13 11.41 11.12
N TRP A 34 0.99 11.49 9.79
CA TRP A 34 2.05 11.15 8.86
C TRP A 34 3.23 12.14 8.99
N PRO A 35 4.46 11.66 9.26
CA PRO A 35 5.60 12.53 9.53
C PRO A 35 6.30 13.05 8.27
N GLY A 36 5.91 12.60 7.07
CA GLY A 36 6.54 13.00 5.81
C GLY A 36 5.96 14.28 5.22
N PRO A 37 6.61 14.85 4.20
CA PRO A 37 6.19 16.10 3.55
C PRO A 37 4.92 15.95 2.70
N GLU A 38 4.44 14.72 2.48
CA GLU A 38 3.26 14.43 1.69
C GLU A 38 1.98 15.00 2.32
N ASN A 39 1.15 15.60 1.49
CA ASN A 39 -0.18 16.02 1.92
C ASN A 39 -1.16 14.82 1.97
N ARG A 40 -2.28 15.00 2.68
CA ARG A 40 -3.29 13.94 2.84
C ARG A 40 -3.81 13.38 1.52
N LYS A 41 -4.01 14.22 0.50
CA LYS A 41 -4.52 13.76 -0.80
C LYS A 41 -3.54 12.79 -1.46
N GLU A 42 -2.26 13.15 -1.48
CA GLU A 42 -1.18 12.31 -2.01
C GLU A 42 -1.06 10.98 -1.26
N LEU A 43 -1.18 11.01 0.07
CA LEU A 43 -1.17 9.81 0.90
C LEU A 43 -2.33 8.87 0.56
N TYR A 44 -3.55 9.41 0.43
CA TYR A 44 -4.73 8.63 0.06
C TYR A 44 -4.65 8.07 -1.37
N GLU A 45 -4.21 8.88 -2.33
CA GLU A 45 -4.06 8.45 -3.73
C GLU A 45 -3.00 7.35 -3.86
N THR A 46 -1.86 7.52 -3.19
CA THR A 46 -0.79 6.52 -3.16
C THR A 46 -1.27 5.23 -2.51
N TYR A 47 -1.92 5.33 -1.35
CA TYR A 47 -2.48 4.18 -0.65
C TYR A 47 -3.48 3.42 -1.50
N LYS A 48 -4.43 4.12 -2.12
CA LYS A 48 -5.49 3.52 -2.94
C LYS A 48 -4.89 2.84 -4.18
N SER A 49 -3.91 3.45 -4.82
CA SER A 49 -3.19 2.87 -5.95
C SER A 49 -2.50 1.56 -5.57
N VAL A 50 -1.76 1.54 -4.46
CA VAL A 50 -1.10 0.32 -3.96
C VAL A 50 -2.12 -0.75 -3.57
N PHE A 51 -3.19 -0.36 -2.87
CA PHE A 51 -4.24 -1.29 -2.46
C PHE A 51 -4.90 -1.96 -3.66
N ASN A 52 -5.25 -1.20 -4.70
CA ASN A 52 -5.81 -1.74 -5.93
C ASN A 52 -4.83 -2.71 -6.60
N ALA A 53 -3.55 -2.33 -6.74
CA ALA A 53 -2.54 -3.22 -7.33
C ALA A 53 -2.37 -4.54 -6.55
N VAL A 54 -2.45 -4.47 -5.22
CA VAL A 54 -2.44 -5.67 -4.36
C VAL A 54 -3.68 -6.54 -4.61
N MET A 55 -4.86 -5.93 -4.69
CA MET A 55 -6.11 -6.63 -4.96
C MET A 55 -6.13 -7.25 -6.36
N ASP A 56 -5.74 -6.50 -7.40
CA ASP A 56 -5.63 -7.00 -8.77
C ASP A 56 -4.68 -8.20 -8.86
N LYS A 57 -3.54 -8.14 -8.15
CA LYS A 57 -2.60 -9.26 -8.10
C LYS A 57 -3.16 -10.46 -7.33
N LYS A 58 -3.95 -10.21 -6.29
CA LYS A 58 -4.60 -11.26 -5.49
C LYS A 58 -5.74 -11.93 -6.28
N ASP A 59 -6.55 -11.16 -6.97
CA ASP A 59 -7.68 -11.64 -7.77
C ASP A 59 -7.18 -12.35 -9.04
N GLY A 60 -6.10 -11.86 -9.65
CA GLY A 60 -5.39 -12.56 -10.72
C GLY A 60 -4.71 -13.87 -10.29
N ARG A 61 -4.51 -14.10 -8.98
CA ARG A 61 -4.11 -15.41 -8.42
C ARG A 61 -5.30 -16.31 -8.07
N LEU A 62 -6.52 -15.76 -7.93
CA LEU A 62 -7.74 -16.50 -7.65
C LEU A 62 -8.45 -17.00 -8.93
N LEU A 63 -8.02 -16.56 -10.11
CA LEU A 63 -8.52 -17.01 -11.42
C LEU A 63 -7.75 -18.20 -12.01
N LEU A 64 -6.99 -18.94 -11.20
CA LEU A 64 -6.33 -20.20 -11.60
C LEU A 64 -6.93 -21.39 -10.84
#